data_AF-A0A919A4T3-F1
#
_entry.id   AF-A0A919A4T3-F1
#
_cell.length_a   1.000
_cell.length_b   1.000
_cell.length_c   1.000
_cell.angle_alpha   90.00
_cell.angle_beta   90.00
_cell.angle_gamma   90.00
#
_symmetry.space_group_name_H-M   'P 1'
#
loop_
_entity.id
_entity.type
_entity.pdbx_description
1 polymer ?
#
loop_
_entity_poly.entity_id
_entity_poly.type
_entity_poly.pdbx_seq_one_letter_code
_entity_poly.pdbx_strand_id
1 'polypeptide(L)'
;MRRPALVAAAVAVTAALAAGPVRAAGPPDPAPPAPAAPPAPAAPSAEAAPPAPSAEPVPSAPPAEPVPSEPPAEPAPSAPADPAGPDAPSAPEVPPGGAPAFGAYLDYGPRGVTRMTELSRWLDGADLRVGHTYLPGDRWSNIAGAPGFLEAWADWRAGGADRLFVLNVPMLERNEEGVPDPEVRELLRAGAAGRFDHHFRALAERLVALGVPDTVLVLGWEMNGTTYTHRCGPDPLAWKAYWNRIVTAMRAVPGQRFRFDFAPSRGRDAVPWTECYPGDDTVDIIGMDSYDQPHGMPFDEQVTEPYGLQAHVDFAREHGKPVSYPEWGLFRNGDNAEYMRRMLAWMDEHRPLYNTLTDYCPHGVWTCADNPRAARVYRSLLSGRTDRPGTPQSPAPVPTPPPTAPPAPVGCTPLDLGEWFERWYGRKLCLRLGPLPGTR
;
A
#
# COMPACT_ATOMS: atom_id res chain seq x y z
N MET A 1 46.22 -53.81 -52.58
CA MET A 1 47.47 -53.61 -51.80
C MET A 1 48.42 -52.73 -52.60
N ARG A 2 48.57 -51.46 -52.22
CA ARG A 2 49.73 -50.58 -52.48
C ARG A 2 49.47 -49.26 -51.76
N ARG A 3 49.90 -49.24 -50.50
CA ARG A 3 50.19 -48.06 -49.67
C ARG A 3 51.66 -47.67 -49.94
N PRO A 4 52.18 -46.55 -49.40
CA PRO A 4 51.76 -45.16 -49.61
C PRO A 4 53.01 -44.28 -49.81
N ALA A 5 52.87 -42.95 -49.94
CA ALA A 5 53.88 -42.02 -49.41
C ALA A 5 53.23 -40.65 -49.21
N LEU A 6 53.09 -40.29 -47.94
CA LEU A 6 52.86 -38.93 -47.45
C LEU A 6 54.08 -38.07 -47.76
N VAL A 7 53.87 -36.81 -48.17
CA VAL A 7 54.69 -35.68 -47.72
C VAL A 7 53.82 -34.43 -47.63
N ALA A 8 53.82 -33.82 -46.45
CA ALA A 8 53.26 -32.49 -46.18
C ALA A 8 54.16 -31.40 -46.77
N ALA A 9 53.55 -30.35 -47.33
CA ALA A 9 54.26 -29.15 -47.73
C ALA A 9 53.50 -27.90 -47.25
N ALA A 10 54.10 -27.22 -46.29
CA ALA A 10 53.84 -25.82 -46.00
C ALA A 10 54.68 -24.97 -46.96
N VAL A 11 54.06 -24.05 -47.70
CA VAL A 11 54.76 -22.95 -48.38
C VAL A 11 53.91 -21.70 -48.30
N ALA A 12 54.50 -20.68 -47.68
CA ALA A 12 54.07 -19.30 -47.70
C ALA A 12 54.09 -18.76 -49.14
N VAL A 13 53.02 -18.06 -49.54
CA VAL A 13 52.97 -17.33 -50.81
C VAL A 13 52.99 -15.83 -50.54
N THR A 14 54.00 -15.23 -51.14
CA THR A 14 54.30 -13.81 -51.27
C THR A 14 53.21 -13.06 -52.04
N ALA A 15 53.02 -11.80 -51.66
CA ALA A 15 52.06 -10.86 -52.20
C ALA A 15 52.20 -10.60 -53.71
N ALA A 16 51.07 -10.61 -54.42
CA ALA A 16 50.86 -9.88 -55.66
C ALA A 16 49.74 -8.85 -55.43
N LEU A 17 50.12 -7.57 -55.48
CA LEU A 17 49.24 -6.42 -55.40
C LEU A 17 48.41 -6.30 -56.68
N ALA A 18 47.09 -6.36 -56.56
CA ALA A 18 46.16 -5.81 -57.54
C ALA A 18 45.22 -4.84 -56.80
N ALA A 19 45.37 -3.56 -57.12
CA ALA A 19 44.58 -2.47 -56.59
C ALA A 19 43.13 -2.57 -57.11
N GLY A 20 42.19 -2.85 -56.21
CA GLY A 20 40.76 -2.60 -56.36
C GLY A 20 40.31 -1.55 -55.34
N PRO A 21 39.23 -0.79 -55.61
CA PRO A 21 38.86 0.35 -54.78
C PRO A 21 38.42 -0.10 -53.39
N VAL A 22 39.07 0.46 -52.36
CA VAL A 22 38.69 0.28 -50.96
C VAL A 22 37.36 1.01 -50.71
N ARG A 23 36.29 0.25 -50.50
CA ARG A 23 35.13 0.70 -49.72
C ARG A 23 35.49 0.43 -48.26
N ALA A 24 35.66 1.48 -47.47
CA ALA A 24 35.86 1.35 -46.03
C ALA A 24 34.64 0.62 -45.43
N ALA A 25 34.90 -0.48 -44.73
CA ALA A 25 33.92 -1.10 -43.85
C ALA A 25 33.64 -0.10 -42.72
N GLY A 26 32.38 0.32 -42.60
CA GLY A 26 31.91 1.12 -41.47
C GLY A 26 32.01 0.32 -40.16
N PRO A 27 31.98 1.02 -39.01
CA PRO A 27 31.93 0.36 -37.70
C PRO A 27 30.71 -0.56 -37.60
N PRO A 28 30.75 -1.61 -36.75
CA PRO A 28 29.62 -2.52 -36.57
C PRO A 28 28.37 -1.74 -36.13
N ASP A 29 27.21 -2.12 -36.67
CA ASP A 29 25.92 -1.52 -36.34
C ASP A 29 25.71 -1.52 -34.81
N PRO A 30 25.21 -0.40 -34.24
CA PRO A 30 24.85 -0.38 -32.83
C PRO A 30 23.75 -1.41 -32.56
N ALA A 31 23.89 -2.13 -31.45
CA ALA A 31 22.86 -3.05 -30.97
C ALA A 31 21.49 -2.37 -30.94
N PRO A 32 20.40 -3.08 -31.28
CA PRO A 32 19.06 -2.51 -31.24
C PRO A 32 18.77 -2.00 -29.82
N PRO A 33 18.16 -0.81 -29.67
CA PRO A 33 17.84 -0.27 -28.36
C PRO A 33 16.89 -1.23 -27.63
N ALA A 34 17.14 -1.43 -26.34
CA ALA A 34 16.21 -2.13 -25.45
C ALA A 34 14.82 -1.49 -25.55
N PRO A 35 13.73 -2.29 -25.50
CA PRO A 35 12.38 -1.73 -25.50
C PRO A 35 12.22 -0.76 -24.33
N ALA A 36 11.76 0.46 -24.63
CA ALA A 36 11.48 1.48 -23.65
C ALA A 36 10.46 0.95 -22.62
N ALA A 37 10.69 1.25 -21.34
CA ALA A 37 9.69 1.03 -20.30
C ALA A 37 8.41 1.81 -20.64
N PRO A 38 7.21 1.25 -20.39
CA PRO A 38 5.97 1.98 -20.58
C PRO A 38 5.94 3.21 -19.64
N PRO A 39 5.29 4.31 -20.07
CA PRO A 39 5.21 5.52 -19.25
C PRO A 39 4.38 5.25 -17.98
N ALA A 40 4.81 5.84 -16.87
CA ALA A 40 3.99 5.97 -15.66
C ALA A 40 2.74 6.80 -15.96
N PRO A 41 1.62 6.58 -15.24
CA PRO A 41 0.38 7.31 -15.47
C PRO A 41 0.61 8.83 -15.36
N ALA A 42 0.14 9.55 -16.37
CA ALA A 42 0.29 10.99 -16.45
C ALA A 42 -0.64 11.67 -15.44
N ALA A 43 -0.07 12.46 -14.53
CA ALA A 43 -0.83 13.44 -13.76
C ALA A 43 -1.39 14.52 -14.72
N PRO A 44 -2.66 14.94 -14.58
CA PRO A 44 -3.23 15.97 -15.45
C PRO A 44 -2.51 17.31 -15.24
N SER A 45 -1.92 17.82 -16.32
CA SER A 45 -1.39 19.18 -16.37
C SER A 45 -2.55 20.19 -16.29
N ALA A 46 -2.43 21.14 -15.36
CA ALA A 46 -3.33 22.27 -15.25
C ALA A 46 -3.10 23.24 -16.42
N GLU A 47 -3.99 23.22 -17.41
CA GLU A 47 -4.09 24.29 -18.39
C GLU A 47 -5.15 25.30 -17.93
N ALA A 48 -4.78 26.58 -17.99
CA ALA A 48 -5.58 27.69 -17.51
C ALA A 48 -6.93 27.79 -18.25
N ALA A 49 -8.02 27.92 -17.49
CA ALA A 49 -9.35 28.12 -18.04
C ALA A 49 -9.43 29.43 -18.87
N PRO A 50 -9.99 29.41 -20.10
CA PRO A 50 -10.33 30.64 -20.81
C PRO A 50 -11.57 31.30 -20.16
N PRO A 51 -11.72 32.64 -20.27
CA PRO A 51 -12.77 33.37 -19.56
C PRO A 51 -14.16 33.04 -20.13
N ALA A 52 -15.14 32.98 -19.23
CA ALA A 52 -16.54 32.70 -19.53
C ALA A 52 -17.17 33.76 -20.48
N PRO A 53 -18.01 33.36 -21.45
CA PRO A 53 -18.87 34.31 -22.16
C PRO A 53 -20.11 34.66 -21.31
N SER A 54 -20.45 35.95 -21.30
CA SER A 54 -21.62 36.54 -20.66
C SER A 54 -22.93 35.86 -21.05
N ALA A 55 -23.76 35.54 -20.07
CA ALA A 55 -25.11 35.02 -20.26
C ALA A 55 -26.08 36.15 -20.63
N GLU A 56 -26.81 36.00 -21.75
CA GLU A 56 -28.04 36.73 -22.04
C GLU A 56 -29.24 36.10 -21.27
N PRO A 57 -30.28 36.88 -20.92
CA PRO A 57 -31.37 36.41 -20.07
C PRO A 57 -32.42 35.60 -20.86
N VAL A 58 -32.76 34.41 -20.35
CA VAL A 58 -33.84 33.55 -20.88
C VAL A 58 -35.16 33.85 -20.13
N PRO A 59 -36.31 33.94 -20.80
CA PRO A 59 -37.58 34.36 -20.19
C PRO A 59 -38.20 33.28 -19.28
N SER A 60 -38.88 33.74 -18.22
CA SER A 60 -39.56 32.95 -17.20
C SER A 60 -40.71 32.09 -17.75
N ALA A 61 -40.74 30.81 -17.33
CA ALA A 61 -41.86 29.90 -17.54
C ALA A 61 -42.93 30.02 -16.40
N PRO A 62 -44.22 29.77 -16.68
CA PRO A 62 -45.32 29.97 -15.73
C PRO A 62 -45.41 28.85 -14.66
N PRO A 63 -46.08 29.11 -13.51
CA PRO A 63 -46.10 28.19 -12.38
C PRO A 63 -46.98 26.95 -12.61
N ALA A 64 -46.49 25.79 -12.16
CA ALA A 64 -47.22 24.52 -12.14
C ALA A 64 -48.14 24.42 -10.91
N GLU A 65 -49.34 23.86 -11.11
CA GLU A 65 -50.36 23.59 -10.10
C GLU A 65 -49.96 22.46 -9.11
N PRO A 66 -50.52 22.43 -7.89
CA PRO A 66 -50.14 21.45 -6.86
C PRO A 66 -50.85 20.10 -7.03
N VAL A 67 -50.08 19.01 -6.94
CA VAL A 67 -50.59 17.63 -6.93
C VAL A 67 -50.84 17.17 -5.48
N PRO A 68 -51.91 16.42 -5.15
CA PRO A 68 -52.25 16.06 -3.77
C PRO A 68 -51.34 14.98 -3.19
N SER A 69 -51.04 15.08 -1.89
CA SER A 69 -50.26 14.13 -1.09
C SER A 69 -51.05 12.85 -0.78
N GLU A 70 -50.43 11.69 -0.96
CA GLU A 70 -50.95 10.37 -0.60
C GLU A 70 -50.57 9.99 0.85
N PRO A 71 -51.42 9.27 1.63
CA PRO A 71 -51.16 8.99 3.04
C PRO A 71 -50.20 7.79 3.26
N PRO A 72 -49.58 7.68 4.46
CA PRO A 72 -48.52 6.71 4.72
C PRO A 72 -49.04 5.27 4.88
N ALA A 73 -48.33 4.31 4.29
CA ALA A 73 -48.60 2.88 4.44
C ALA A 73 -48.00 2.33 5.75
N GLU A 74 -48.80 1.53 6.47
CA GLU A 74 -48.41 0.75 7.66
C GLU A 74 -47.42 -0.38 7.32
N PRO A 75 -46.61 -0.86 8.31
CA PRO A 75 -45.57 -1.84 8.10
C PRO A 75 -46.11 -3.28 8.07
N ALA A 76 -45.62 -4.09 7.13
CA ALA A 76 -45.90 -5.52 7.04
C ALA A 76 -45.03 -6.35 8.03
N PRO A 77 -45.51 -7.51 8.51
CA PRO A 77 -44.86 -8.27 9.58
C PRO A 77 -43.64 -9.06 9.11
N SER A 78 -42.63 -9.12 9.98
CA SER A 78 -41.38 -9.88 9.81
C SER A 78 -41.62 -11.39 9.73
N ALA A 79 -41.05 -12.03 8.70
CA ALA A 79 -40.89 -13.48 8.64
C ALA A 79 -39.61 -13.92 9.39
N PRO A 80 -39.56 -15.12 9.98
CA PRO A 80 -38.46 -15.56 10.82
C PRO A 80 -37.24 -15.98 9.99
N ALA A 81 -36.05 -15.59 10.44
CA ALA A 81 -34.77 -16.00 9.89
C ALA A 81 -34.50 -17.48 10.21
N ASP A 82 -34.24 -18.29 9.17
CA ASP A 82 -33.63 -19.61 9.31
C ASP A 82 -32.15 -19.49 9.70
N PRO A 83 -31.60 -20.41 10.52
CA PRO A 83 -30.26 -20.28 11.06
C PRO A 83 -29.18 -20.57 10.00
N ALA A 84 -28.19 -19.68 9.94
CA ALA A 84 -27.00 -19.83 9.12
C ALA A 84 -26.28 -21.15 9.40
N GLY A 85 -25.89 -21.85 8.32
CA GLY A 85 -25.06 -23.05 8.39
C GLY A 85 -23.66 -22.76 8.95
N PRO A 86 -22.99 -23.74 9.56
CA PRO A 86 -21.64 -23.57 10.10
C PRO A 86 -20.67 -23.72 8.93
N ASP A 87 -20.13 -22.63 8.39
CA ASP A 87 -18.85 -22.56 7.64
C ASP A 87 -18.63 -21.20 6.93
N ALA A 88 -19.00 -20.08 7.57
CA ALA A 88 -18.47 -18.77 7.16
C ALA A 88 -17.10 -18.58 7.84
N PRO A 89 -15.98 -18.44 7.12
CA PRO A 89 -14.71 -18.13 7.74
C PRO A 89 -14.80 -16.73 8.34
N SER A 90 -14.79 -16.64 9.67
CA SER A 90 -14.68 -15.38 10.39
C SER A 90 -13.42 -14.65 9.94
N ALA A 91 -13.56 -13.36 9.60
CA ALA A 91 -12.43 -12.49 9.28
C ALA A 91 -11.40 -12.58 10.42
N PRO A 92 -10.10 -12.79 10.12
CA PRO A 92 -9.09 -12.72 11.16
C PRO A 92 -9.06 -11.30 11.72
N GLU A 93 -9.40 -11.19 13.00
CA GLU A 93 -9.26 -10.01 13.83
C GLU A 93 -7.79 -9.53 13.77
N VAL A 94 -7.56 -8.23 13.58
CA VAL A 94 -6.20 -7.65 13.59
C VAL A 94 -5.54 -8.02 14.93
N PRO A 95 -4.45 -8.82 14.94
CA PRO A 95 -3.87 -9.26 16.20
C PRO A 95 -3.43 -8.05 17.03
N PRO A 96 -3.81 -7.94 18.31
CA PRO A 96 -3.32 -6.87 19.15
C PRO A 96 -1.80 -7.02 19.36
N GLY A 97 -1.04 -5.97 19.04
CA GLY A 97 0.34 -5.81 19.50
C GLY A 97 1.47 -5.69 18.46
N GLY A 98 1.17 -5.57 17.15
CA GLY A 98 2.19 -5.29 16.14
C GLY A 98 1.96 -3.97 15.39
N ALA A 99 3.04 -3.41 14.86
CA ALA A 99 2.96 -2.33 13.88
C ALA A 99 2.19 -2.77 12.62
N PRO A 100 1.48 -1.85 11.95
CA PRO A 100 0.90 -2.10 10.62
C PRO A 100 1.93 -2.72 9.67
N ALA A 101 1.49 -3.68 8.85
CA ALA A 101 2.33 -4.12 7.74
C ALA A 101 2.53 -2.95 6.78
N PHE A 102 3.76 -2.75 6.30
CA PHE A 102 4.01 -1.68 5.35
C PHE A 102 4.92 -2.11 4.21
N GLY A 103 4.85 -1.36 3.12
CA GLY A 103 5.61 -1.57 1.90
C GLY A 103 5.61 -0.32 1.04
N ALA A 104 5.90 -0.50 -0.24
CA ALA A 104 5.85 0.58 -1.21
C ALA A 104 5.50 0.07 -2.61
N TYR A 105 4.86 0.92 -3.41
CA TYR A 105 4.88 0.78 -4.86
C TYR A 105 6.15 1.42 -5.41
N LEU A 106 6.98 0.61 -6.08
CA LEU A 106 8.31 1.03 -6.56
C LEU A 106 8.54 0.81 -8.06
N ASP A 107 7.72 -0.03 -8.69
CA ASP A 107 7.64 -0.35 -10.14
C ASP A 107 6.63 -1.50 -10.27
N TYR A 108 5.93 -1.62 -11.40
CA TYR A 108 4.95 -2.71 -11.57
C TYR A 108 5.60 -4.10 -11.72
N GLY A 109 6.80 -4.16 -12.31
CA GLY A 109 7.45 -5.39 -12.72
C GLY A 109 8.46 -5.96 -11.71
N PRO A 110 9.34 -6.89 -12.15
CA PRO A 110 10.39 -7.46 -11.31
C PRO A 110 11.37 -6.43 -10.72
N ARG A 111 11.48 -5.25 -11.33
CA ARG A 111 12.26 -4.14 -10.77
C ARG A 111 11.69 -3.67 -9.44
N GLY A 112 10.37 -3.74 -9.24
CA GLY A 112 9.71 -3.38 -7.99
C GLY A 112 10.15 -4.29 -6.86
N VAL A 113 10.21 -5.61 -7.12
CA VAL A 113 10.72 -6.62 -6.18
C VAL A 113 12.17 -6.35 -5.77
N THR A 114 13.04 -6.05 -6.73
CA THR A 114 14.44 -5.68 -6.43
C THR A 114 14.50 -4.41 -5.58
N ARG A 115 13.72 -3.39 -5.95
CA ARG A 115 13.65 -2.11 -5.23
C ARG A 115 13.10 -2.25 -3.82
N MET A 116 12.21 -3.20 -3.54
CA MET A 116 11.76 -3.48 -2.17
C MET A 116 12.94 -3.89 -1.26
N THR A 117 13.86 -4.70 -1.79
CA THR A 117 15.07 -5.08 -1.04
C THR A 117 15.99 -3.88 -0.80
N GLU A 118 16.12 -2.99 -1.80
CA GLU A 118 16.93 -1.78 -1.70
C GLU A 118 16.32 -0.76 -0.73
N LEU A 119 15.00 -0.57 -0.77
CA LEU A 119 14.27 0.29 0.16
C LEU A 119 14.42 -0.21 1.60
N SER A 120 14.29 -1.52 1.83
CA SER A 120 14.53 -2.13 3.15
C SER A 120 15.94 -1.81 3.67
N ARG A 121 16.98 -1.91 2.82
CA ARG A 121 18.35 -1.53 3.19
C ARG A 121 18.49 -0.04 3.49
N TRP A 122 17.84 0.82 2.71
CA TRP A 122 17.84 2.27 2.95
C TRP A 122 17.16 2.64 4.28
N LEU A 123 16.15 1.87 4.68
CA LEU A 123 15.51 1.92 6.00
C LEU A 123 16.23 1.06 7.05
N ASP A 124 17.56 0.94 6.96
CA ASP A 124 18.40 0.25 7.94
C ASP A 124 17.92 -1.17 8.31
N GLY A 125 17.40 -1.90 7.31
CA GLY A 125 16.94 -3.29 7.44
C GLY A 125 15.49 -3.45 7.91
N ALA A 126 14.64 -2.42 7.75
CA ALA A 126 13.22 -2.53 8.09
C ALA A 126 12.52 -3.66 7.32
N ASP A 127 11.62 -4.36 7.98
CA ASP A 127 10.90 -5.53 7.45
C ASP A 127 9.70 -5.09 6.61
N LEU A 128 9.90 -4.96 5.30
CA LEU A 128 8.82 -4.63 4.36
C LEU A 128 7.97 -5.88 4.12
N ARG A 129 6.76 -5.85 4.65
CA ARG A 129 5.82 -6.98 4.63
C ARG A 129 4.75 -6.86 3.55
N VAL A 130 4.68 -5.76 2.81
CA VAL A 130 3.66 -5.55 1.77
C VAL A 130 4.32 -5.35 0.42
N GLY A 131 4.06 -6.24 -0.52
CA GLY A 131 4.45 -6.09 -1.93
C GLY A 131 3.24 -5.59 -2.70
N HIS A 132 3.37 -4.45 -3.38
CA HIS A 132 2.26 -3.79 -4.04
C HIS A 132 2.61 -3.45 -5.49
N THR A 133 1.67 -3.77 -6.39
CA THR A 133 1.79 -3.55 -7.83
C THR A 133 0.43 -3.42 -8.51
N TYR A 134 0.44 -3.10 -9.81
CA TYR A 134 -0.73 -2.85 -10.65
C TYR A 134 -0.71 -3.77 -11.85
N LEU A 135 -1.88 -4.27 -12.24
CA LEU A 135 -2.08 -4.81 -13.58
C LEU A 135 -2.23 -3.66 -14.58
N PRO A 136 -1.60 -3.74 -15.77
CA PRO A 136 -1.89 -2.82 -16.86
C PRO A 136 -3.35 -2.95 -17.30
N GLY A 137 -4.02 -1.81 -17.45
CA GLY A 137 -5.44 -1.71 -17.80
C GLY A 137 -5.69 -1.33 -19.26
N ASP A 138 -4.70 -1.35 -20.14
CA ASP A 138 -4.83 -1.00 -21.56
C ASP A 138 -5.69 -2.02 -22.33
N ARG A 139 -5.63 -3.31 -21.95
CA ARG A 139 -6.36 -4.39 -22.62
C ARG A 139 -6.77 -5.50 -21.65
N TRP A 140 -7.86 -6.19 -21.98
CA TRP A 140 -8.37 -7.30 -21.17
C TRP A 140 -7.35 -8.42 -20.87
N SER A 141 -6.48 -8.74 -21.82
CA SER A 141 -5.46 -9.78 -21.59
C SER A 141 -4.48 -9.39 -20.49
N ASN A 142 -4.21 -8.09 -20.31
CA ASN A 142 -3.35 -7.61 -19.23
C ASN A 142 -4.06 -7.66 -17.88
N ILE A 143 -5.34 -7.32 -17.83
CA ILE A 143 -6.21 -7.48 -16.64
C ILE A 143 -6.37 -8.95 -16.26
N ALA A 144 -6.41 -9.87 -17.24
CA ALA A 144 -6.41 -11.31 -16.99
C ALA A 144 -5.04 -11.86 -16.51
N GLY A 145 -4.05 -10.99 -16.33
CA GLY A 145 -2.73 -11.34 -15.78
C GLY A 145 -1.73 -11.88 -16.80
N ALA A 146 -1.95 -11.73 -18.12
CA ALA A 146 -1.01 -12.21 -19.14
C ALA A 146 0.44 -11.68 -19.01
N PRO A 147 0.71 -10.46 -18.50
CA PRO A 147 2.06 -10.01 -18.22
C PRO A 147 2.80 -10.95 -17.26
N GLY A 148 4.04 -11.31 -17.62
CA GLY A 148 4.86 -12.27 -16.88
C GLY A 148 5.59 -11.70 -15.66
N PHE A 149 5.04 -10.65 -15.02
CA PHE A 149 5.66 -10.07 -13.81
C PHE A 149 5.05 -10.60 -12.51
N LEU A 150 3.87 -11.22 -12.56
CA LEU A 150 3.20 -11.77 -11.38
C LEU A 150 4.03 -12.89 -10.73
N GLU A 151 4.79 -13.64 -11.53
CA GLU A 151 5.72 -14.67 -11.07
C GLU A 151 6.74 -14.11 -10.06
N ALA A 152 7.35 -12.96 -10.36
CA ALA A 152 8.34 -12.35 -9.48
C ALA A 152 7.74 -11.89 -8.14
N TRP A 153 6.51 -11.39 -8.16
CA TRP A 153 5.79 -11.01 -6.95
C TRP A 153 5.29 -12.21 -6.16
N ALA A 154 4.89 -13.29 -6.85
CA ALA A 154 4.52 -14.54 -6.21
C ALA A 154 5.70 -15.17 -5.46
N ASP A 155 6.88 -15.20 -6.09
CA ASP A 155 8.13 -15.63 -5.45
C ASP A 155 8.47 -14.74 -4.24
N TRP A 156 8.31 -13.42 -4.38
CA TRP A 156 8.53 -12.49 -3.27
C TRP A 156 7.57 -12.76 -2.10
N ARG A 157 6.28 -12.98 -2.35
CA ARG A 157 5.30 -13.35 -1.32
C ARG A 157 5.74 -14.65 -0.65
N ALA A 158 6.04 -15.69 -1.44
CA ALA A 158 6.41 -17.01 -0.92
C ALA A 158 7.66 -16.99 -0.01
N GLY A 159 8.50 -15.96 -0.14
CA GLY A 159 9.68 -15.75 0.71
C GLY A 159 9.42 -15.45 2.19
N GLY A 160 8.18 -15.21 2.63
CA GLY A 160 7.88 -15.01 4.05
C GLY A 160 6.38 -15.12 4.36
N ALA A 161 5.99 -15.92 5.36
CA ALA A 161 4.59 -16.26 5.65
C ALA A 161 3.72 -15.06 6.09
N ASP A 162 4.34 -14.02 6.61
CA ASP A 162 3.72 -12.76 7.04
C ASP A 162 3.70 -11.67 5.96
N ARG A 163 4.22 -11.95 4.76
CA ARG A 163 4.13 -11.04 3.62
C ARG A 163 2.72 -11.00 3.04
N LEU A 164 2.31 -9.82 2.60
CA LEU A 164 1.07 -9.60 1.87
C LEU A 164 1.42 -9.23 0.43
N PHE A 165 0.75 -9.87 -0.53
CA PHE A 165 0.77 -9.42 -1.91
C PHE A 165 -0.52 -8.66 -2.20
N VAL A 166 -0.38 -7.38 -2.53
CA VAL A 166 -1.46 -6.45 -2.85
C VAL A 166 -1.39 -6.14 -4.35
N LEU A 167 -2.50 -6.30 -5.04
CA LEU A 167 -2.58 -6.13 -6.49
C LEU A 167 -3.75 -5.22 -6.85
N ASN A 168 -3.45 -4.07 -7.43
CA ASN A 168 -4.45 -3.20 -8.04
C ASN A 168 -4.89 -3.78 -9.38
N VAL A 169 -6.21 -3.94 -9.55
CA VAL A 169 -6.82 -4.59 -10.71
C VAL A 169 -7.88 -3.68 -11.33
N PRO A 170 -7.68 -3.21 -12.59
CA PRO A 170 -8.68 -2.44 -13.29
C PRO A 170 -9.96 -3.26 -13.49
N MET A 171 -11.14 -2.64 -13.34
CA MET A 171 -12.40 -3.32 -13.65
C MET A 171 -12.74 -3.24 -15.14
N LEU A 172 -12.14 -2.32 -15.90
CA LEU A 172 -12.37 -2.16 -17.33
C LEU A 172 -11.02 -1.93 -18.05
N GLU A 173 -10.92 -2.41 -19.29
CA GLU A 173 -9.78 -2.07 -20.16
C GLU A 173 -9.86 -0.61 -20.66
N ARG A 174 -8.85 -0.18 -21.43
CA ARG A 174 -8.68 1.23 -21.83
C ARG A 174 -8.70 2.15 -20.62
N ASN A 175 -8.12 1.68 -19.51
CA ASN A 175 -8.40 2.22 -18.18
C ASN A 175 -8.05 3.70 -18.03
N GLU A 176 -7.10 4.20 -18.81
CA GLU A 176 -6.62 5.59 -18.75
C GLU A 176 -6.77 6.32 -20.10
N GLU A 177 -7.58 5.81 -21.03
CA GLU A 177 -7.72 6.40 -22.38
C GLU A 177 -8.70 7.58 -22.46
N GLY A 178 -9.23 8.06 -21.33
CA GLY A 178 -10.18 9.17 -21.31
C GLY A 178 -11.53 8.83 -21.95
N VAL A 179 -12.02 7.60 -21.73
CA VAL A 179 -13.31 7.11 -22.27
C VAL A 179 -14.46 8.00 -21.76
N PRO A 180 -15.36 8.52 -22.63
CA PRO A 180 -16.47 9.39 -22.21
C PRO A 180 -17.51 8.71 -21.31
N ASP A 181 -18.14 9.47 -20.41
CA ASP A 181 -19.14 8.94 -19.45
C ASP A 181 -20.29 8.12 -20.06
N PRO A 182 -20.88 8.48 -21.23
CA PRO A 182 -21.91 7.64 -21.85
C PRO A 182 -21.40 6.24 -22.21
N GLU A 183 -20.15 6.13 -22.66
CA GLU A 183 -19.52 4.85 -23.00
C GLU A 183 -19.16 4.08 -21.73
N VAL A 184 -18.61 4.75 -20.72
CA VAL A 184 -18.33 4.12 -19.41
C VAL A 184 -19.61 3.55 -18.78
N ARG A 185 -20.72 4.29 -18.81
CA ARG A 185 -22.03 3.81 -18.33
C ARG A 185 -22.43 2.50 -19.00
N GLU A 186 -22.31 2.41 -20.32
CA GLU A 186 -22.66 1.18 -21.06
C GLU A 186 -21.69 0.04 -20.77
N LEU A 187 -20.39 0.33 -20.58
CA LEU A 187 -19.40 -0.65 -20.16
C LEU A 187 -19.67 -1.18 -18.74
N LEU A 188 -20.03 -0.32 -17.78
CA LEU A 188 -20.43 -0.72 -16.44
C LEU A 188 -21.67 -1.62 -16.46
N ARG A 189 -22.67 -1.29 -17.28
CA ARG A 189 -23.88 -2.12 -17.46
C ARG A 189 -23.57 -3.47 -18.12
N ALA A 190 -22.69 -3.49 -19.11
CA ALA A 190 -22.16 -4.71 -19.70
C ALA A 190 -21.44 -5.58 -18.66
N GLY A 191 -20.63 -4.96 -17.80
CA GLY A 191 -19.97 -5.62 -16.67
C GLY A 191 -20.98 -6.18 -15.66
N ALA A 192 -21.97 -5.39 -15.26
CA ALA A 192 -23.06 -5.82 -14.37
C ALA A 192 -23.87 -7.00 -14.96
N ALA A 193 -23.99 -7.08 -16.29
CA ALA A 193 -24.58 -8.21 -17.00
C ALA A 193 -23.64 -9.43 -17.14
N GLY A 194 -22.43 -9.38 -16.58
CA GLY A 194 -21.48 -10.49 -16.54
C GLY A 194 -20.63 -10.67 -17.80
N ARG A 195 -20.62 -9.70 -18.73
CA ARG A 195 -19.92 -9.86 -20.02
C ARG A 195 -18.41 -10.05 -19.87
N PHE A 196 -17.82 -9.57 -18.77
CA PHE A 196 -16.37 -9.54 -18.56
C PHE A 196 -15.87 -10.51 -17.47
N ASP A 197 -16.77 -11.27 -16.82
CA ASP A 197 -16.44 -12.16 -15.68
C ASP A 197 -15.31 -13.16 -15.96
N HIS A 198 -15.21 -13.61 -17.21
CA HIS A 198 -14.22 -14.58 -17.63
C HIS A 198 -12.77 -14.06 -17.52
N HIS A 199 -12.54 -12.75 -17.65
CA HIS A 199 -11.22 -12.15 -17.45
C HIS A 199 -10.76 -12.24 -15.99
N PHE A 200 -11.68 -11.97 -15.06
CA PHE A 200 -11.38 -12.03 -13.62
C PHE A 200 -11.28 -13.46 -13.11
N ARG A 201 -12.08 -14.40 -13.66
CA ARG A 201 -11.88 -15.82 -13.41
C ARG A 201 -10.49 -16.29 -13.86
N ALA A 202 -10.04 -15.88 -15.05
CA ALA A 202 -8.71 -16.21 -15.56
C ALA A 202 -7.60 -15.64 -14.67
N LEU A 203 -7.74 -14.40 -14.19
CA LEU A 203 -6.80 -13.81 -13.23
C LEU A 203 -6.77 -14.62 -11.92
N ALA A 204 -7.93 -14.96 -11.36
CA ALA A 204 -8.04 -15.75 -10.13
C ALA A 204 -7.38 -17.14 -10.28
N GLU A 205 -7.66 -17.86 -11.37
CA GLU A 205 -7.02 -19.14 -11.68
C GLU A 205 -5.50 -19.01 -11.76
N ARG A 206 -5.01 -17.94 -12.40
CA ARG A 206 -3.57 -17.66 -12.51
C ARG A 206 -2.93 -17.38 -11.15
N LEU A 207 -3.53 -16.55 -10.31
CA LEU A 207 -3.00 -16.24 -8.97
C LEU A 207 -2.94 -17.50 -8.08
N VAL A 208 -3.97 -18.35 -8.13
CA VAL A 208 -3.96 -19.65 -7.44
C VAL A 208 -2.85 -20.56 -7.99
N ALA A 209 -2.71 -20.66 -9.31
CA ALA A 209 -1.68 -21.47 -9.95
C ALA A 209 -0.25 -21.00 -9.63
N LEU A 210 -0.06 -19.69 -9.43
CA LEU A 210 1.20 -19.09 -9.00
C LEU A 210 1.49 -19.30 -7.50
N GLY A 211 0.59 -19.91 -6.74
CA GLY A 211 0.80 -20.16 -5.31
C GLY A 211 0.58 -18.93 -4.42
N VAL A 212 -0.11 -17.89 -4.93
CA VAL A 212 -0.56 -16.72 -4.16
C VAL A 212 -2.08 -16.65 -4.07
N PRO A 213 -2.74 -17.69 -3.52
CA PRO A 213 -4.20 -17.70 -3.41
C PRO A 213 -4.74 -16.67 -2.41
N ASP A 214 -3.89 -16.04 -1.60
CA ASP A 214 -4.24 -15.10 -0.54
C ASP A 214 -3.95 -13.63 -0.89
N THR A 215 -3.82 -13.32 -2.19
CA THR A 215 -3.66 -11.95 -2.71
C THR A 215 -4.79 -11.03 -2.22
N VAL A 216 -4.40 -9.82 -1.79
CA VAL A 216 -5.33 -8.71 -1.58
C VAL A 216 -5.53 -7.99 -2.90
N LEU A 217 -6.77 -7.91 -3.36
CA LEU A 217 -7.16 -7.35 -4.66
C LEU A 217 -7.81 -5.99 -4.45
N VAL A 218 -7.13 -4.93 -4.87
CA VAL A 218 -7.66 -3.57 -4.90
C VAL A 218 -8.35 -3.38 -6.25
N LEU A 219 -9.60 -3.82 -6.33
CA LEU A 219 -10.39 -3.72 -7.55
C LEU A 219 -10.80 -2.26 -7.76
N GLY A 220 -10.68 -1.75 -8.99
CA GLY A 220 -11.29 -0.47 -9.36
C GLY A 220 -10.97 0.71 -8.42
N TRP A 221 -9.72 0.83 -7.99
CA TRP A 221 -9.25 1.88 -7.06
C TRP A 221 -9.63 3.29 -7.55
N GLU A 222 -9.76 4.24 -6.62
CA GLU A 222 -10.06 5.65 -6.90
C GLU A 222 -11.31 5.85 -7.78
N MET A 223 -12.30 4.95 -7.66
CA MET A 223 -13.51 4.98 -8.48
C MET A 223 -14.35 6.25 -8.30
N ASN A 224 -14.18 6.99 -7.20
CA ASN A 224 -14.88 8.24 -6.94
C ASN A 224 -14.35 9.42 -7.76
N GLY A 225 -13.22 9.27 -8.45
CA GLY A 225 -12.66 10.28 -9.35
C GLY A 225 -13.16 10.19 -10.79
N THR A 226 -12.42 10.83 -11.70
CA THR A 226 -12.76 10.90 -13.14
C THR A 226 -11.75 10.23 -14.07
N THR A 227 -10.58 9.86 -13.55
CA THR A 227 -9.44 9.40 -14.34
C THR A 227 -9.71 8.07 -15.04
N TYR A 228 -10.22 7.10 -14.28
CA TYR A 228 -10.27 5.72 -14.73
C TYR A 228 -11.55 5.39 -15.49
N THR A 229 -11.46 4.50 -16.47
CA THR A 229 -12.62 3.97 -17.20
C THR A 229 -13.53 3.18 -16.25
N HIS A 230 -13.01 2.62 -15.15
CA HIS A 230 -13.82 1.97 -14.10
C HIS A 230 -14.47 2.91 -13.09
N ARG A 231 -14.39 4.24 -13.25
CA ARG A 231 -14.99 5.19 -12.31
C ARG A 231 -16.48 4.94 -12.09
N CYS A 232 -16.95 5.18 -10.88
CA CYS A 232 -18.29 4.86 -10.42
C CYS A 232 -19.35 5.88 -10.87
N GLY A 233 -18.99 7.17 -10.91
CA GLY A 233 -19.94 8.26 -11.12
C GLY A 233 -20.90 8.13 -12.31
N PRO A 234 -20.47 7.59 -13.47
CA PRO A 234 -21.37 7.38 -14.59
C PRO A 234 -22.57 6.48 -14.26
N ASP A 235 -22.44 5.40 -13.49
CA ASP A 235 -23.58 4.57 -13.11
C ASP A 235 -23.30 3.79 -11.81
N PRO A 236 -23.54 4.39 -10.62
CA PRO A 236 -23.19 3.77 -9.34
C PRO A 236 -23.89 2.43 -9.08
N LEU A 237 -25.12 2.25 -9.59
CA LEU A 237 -25.84 0.99 -9.45
C LEU A 237 -25.20 -0.11 -10.30
N ALA A 238 -24.87 0.18 -11.56
CA ALA A 238 -24.16 -0.77 -12.42
C ALA A 238 -22.75 -1.04 -11.91
N TRP A 239 -22.05 -0.03 -11.37
CA TRP A 239 -20.72 -0.20 -10.77
C TRP A 239 -20.74 -1.20 -9.62
N LYS A 240 -21.68 -1.06 -8.67
CA LYS A 240 -21.83 -1.98 -7.54
C LYS A 240 -22.18 -3.39 -7.99
N ALA A 241 -23.11 -3.51 -8.93
CA ALA A 241 -23.47 -4.80 -9.51
C ALA A 241 -22.26 -5.46 -10.21
N TYR A 242 -21.46 -4.68 -10.94
CA TYR A 242 -20.28 -5.18 -11.63
C TYR A 242 -19.17 -5.62 -10.65
N TRP A 243 -18.89 -4.83 -9.61
CA TRP A 243 -18.00 -5.26 -8.51
C TRP A 243 -18.42 -6.63 -7.97
N ASN A 244 -19.70 -6.77 -7.63
CA ASN A 244 -20.23 -8.01 -7.08
C ASN A 244 -20.08 -9.18 -8.07
N ARG A 245 -20.22 -8.95 -9.39
CA ARG A 245 -19.96 -9.96 -10.42
C ARG A 245 -18.50 -10.42 -10.44
N ILE A 246 -17.56 -9.47 -10.41
CA ILE A 246 -16.12 -9.76 -10.41
C ILE A 246 -15.76 -10.62 -9.18
N VAL A 247 -16.13 -10.15 -7.98
CA VAL A 247 -15.86 -10.86 -6.73
C VAL A 247 -16.46 -12.27 -6.76
N THR A 248 -17.71 -12.41 -7.21
CA THR A 248 -18.36 -13.73 -7.35
C THR A 248 -17.58 -14.65 -8.30
N ALA A 249 -17.16 -14.14 -9.46
CA ALA A 249 -16.43 -14.92 -10.45
C ALA A 249 -15.06 -15.39 -9.94
N MET A 250 -14.35 -14.53 -9.20
CA MET A 250 -13.05 -14.86 -8.60
C MET A 250 -13.18 -15.83 -7.43
N ARG A 251 -14.18 -15.63 -6.55
CA ARG A 251 -14.44 -16.52 -5.40
C ARG A 251 -14.87 -17.93 -5.79
N ALA A 252 -15.41 -18.10 -7.00
CA ALA A 252 -15.78 -19.40 -7.56
C ALA A 252 -14.57 -20.28 -7.94
N VAL A 253 -13.36 -19.72 -8.01
CA VAL A 253 -12.14 -20.46 -8.35
C VAL A 253 -11.68 -21.31 -7.15
N PRO A 254 -11.54 -22.64 -7.28
CA PRO A 254 -11.10 -23.49 -6.18
C PRO A 254 -9.71 -23.10 -5.65
N GLY A 255 -9.55 -23.14 -4.32
CA GLY A 255 -8.27 -22.87 -3.65
C GLY A 255 -7.98 -21.39 -3.38
N GLN A 256 -8.79 -20.46 -3.92
CA GLN A 256 -8.67 -19.03 -3.64
C GLN A 256 -8.98 -18.71 -2.16
N ARG A 257 -8.29 -17.72 -1.64
CA ARG A 257 -8.49 -17.09 -0.32
C ARG A 257 -8.27 -15.57 -0.43
N PHE A 258 -8.70 -14.99 -1.55
CA PHE A 258 -8.50 -13.58 -1.83
C PHE A 258 -9.27 -12.70 -0.85
N ARG A 259 -8.76 -11.49 -0.65
CA ARG A 259 -9.47 -10.41 0.05
C ARG A 259 -9.66 -9.25 -0.91
N PHE A 260 -10.83 -8.65 -0.90
CA PHE A 260 -11.19 -7.54 -1.79
C PHE A 260 -11.16 -6.22 -1.01
N ASP A 261 -10.33 -5.29 -1.49
CA ASP A 261 -10.06 -4.01 -0.86
C ASP A 261 -10.75 -2.89 -1.64
N PHE A 262 -11.75 -2.27 -1.02
CA PHE A 262 -12.51 -1.15 -1.60
C PHE A 262 -11.81 0.16 -1.23
N ALA A 263 -11.09 0.74 -2.19
CA ALA A 263 -10.19 1.87 -1.97
C ALA A 263 -10.54 3.10 -2.85
N PRO A 264 -11.34 4.06 -2.34
CA PRO A 264 -11.53 5.35 -2.98
C PRO A 264 -10.32 6.28 -2.80
N SER A 265 -10.27 7.36 -3.58
CA SER A 265 -9.45 8.54 -3.27
C SER A 265 -10.03 9.30 -2.07
N ARG A 266 -9.16 9.88 -1.23
CA ARG A 266 -9.57 10.72 -0.09
C ARG A 266 -10.46 11.89 -0.50
N GLY A 267 -11.52 12.09 0.28
CA GLY A 267 -12.47 13.18 0.09
C GLY A 267 -13.58 12.80 -0.88
N ARG A 268 -14.40 13.78 -1.26
CA ARG A 268 -15.51 13.55 -2.18
C ARG A 268 -15.01 13.16 -3.57
N ASP A 269 -13.98 13.84 -4.06
CA ASP A 269 -13.62 13.88 -5.48
C ASP A 269 -14.87 14.20 -6.36
N ALA A 270 -15.19 13.39 -7.38
CA ALA A 270 -16.33 13.63 -8.26
C ALA A 270 -17.67 13.13 -7.65
N VAL A 271 -17.66 12.02 -6.92
CA VAL A 271 -18.86 11.42 -6.30
C VAL A 271 -18.56 10.91 -4.88
N PRO A 272 -19.46 11.08 -3.89
CA PRO A 272 -19.31 10.46 -2.58
C PRO A 272 -18.96 8.98 -2.67
N TRP A 273 -17.79 8.56 -2.21
CA TRP A 273 -17.35 7.18 -2.39
C TRP A 273 -18.27 6.16 -1.70
N THR A 274 -18.99 6.56 -0.65
CA THR A 274 -19.97 5.69 0.01
C THR A 274 -21.16 5.33 -0.89
N GLU A 275 -21.51 6.15 -1.89
CA GLU A 275 -22.58 5.83 -2.86
C GLU A 275 -22.20 4.64 -3.75
N CYS A 276 -20.89 4.44 -3.91
CA CYS A 276 -20.28 3.36 -4.68
C CYS A 276 -20.02 2.11 -3.85
N TYR A 277 -20.23 2.12 -2.53
CA TYR A 277 -19.95 0.95 -1.69
C TYR A 277 -20.83 -0.27 -2.09
N PRO A 278 -20.24 -1.41 -2.51
CA PRO A 278 -20.99 -2.52 -3.12
C PRO A 278 -21.65 -3.47 -2.09
N GLY A 279 -21.36 -3.28 -0.80
CA GLY A 279 -21.93 -4.03 0.31
C GLY A 279 -20.92 -4.90 1.06
N ASP A 280 -21.28 -5.32 2.28
CA ASP A 280 -20.37 -6.02 3.18
C ASP A 280 -19.98 -7.41 2.73
N ASP A 281 -20.82 -8.07 1.93
CA ASP A 281 -20.61 -9.46 1.50
C ASP A 281 -19.42 -9.61 0.55
N THR A 282 -19.06 -8.56 -0.19
CA THR A 282 -18.06 -8.61 -1.26
C THR A 282 -16.87 -7.69 -1.04
N VAL A 283 -16.80 -7.06 0.13
CA VAL A 283 -15.67 -6.20 0.55
C VAL A 283 -15.09 -6.78 1.82
N ASP A 284 -13.79 -7.02 1.84
CA ASP A 284 -13.09 -7.57 3.00
C ASP A 284 -12.31 -6.50 3.76
N ILE A 285 -11.92 -5.41 3.09
CA ILE A 285 -11.09 -4.31 3.61
C ILE A 285 -11.65 -2.99 3.08
N ILE A 286 -11.71 -1.96 3.93
CA ILE A 286 -12.01 -0.59 3.50
C ILE A 286 -10.69 0.16 3.38
N GLY A 287 -10.24 0.37 2.15
CA GLY A 287 -9.03 1.12 1.83
C GLY A 287 -9.28 2.61 1.63
N MET A 288 -8.19 3.35 1.44
CA MET A 288 -8.22 4.74 1.01
C MET A 288 -6.88 5.11 0.38
N ASP A 289 -6.93 5.74 -0.79
CA ASP A 289 -5.77 6.32 -1.44
C ASP A 289 -5.66 7.80 -1.03
N SER A 290 -4.54 8.17 -0.41
CA SER A 290 -4.37 9.50 0.20
C SER A 290 -3.02 10.15 -0.12
N TYR A 291 -3.09 11.22 -0.91
CA TYR A 291 -1.96 12.08 -1.22
C TYR A 291 -2.10 13.45 -0.59
N ASP A 292 -0.99 14.19 -0.44
CA ASP A 292 -1.02 15.57 0.06
C ASP A 292 -1.56 16.56 -0.99
N GLN A 293 -2.88 16.56 -1.16
CA GLN A 293 -3.58 17.42 -2.10
C GLN A 293 -4.95 17.86 -1.54
N PRO A 294 -5.58 18.92 -2.06
CA PRO A 294 -5.05 19.90 -3.01
C PRO A 294 -3.89 20.72 -2.42
N HIS A 295 -3.33 21.61 -3.25
CA HIS A 295 -2.22 22.47 -2.82
C HIS A 295 -2.62 23.34 -1.62
N GLY A 296 -1.80 23.33 -0.57
CA GLY A 296 -1.98 24.14 0.64
C GLY A 296 -2.95 23.59 1.68
N MET A 297 -3.63 22.46 1.42
CA MET A 297 -4.58 21.88 2.39
C MET A 297 -3.84 21.30 3.61
N PRO A 298 -4.08 21.81 4.84
CA PRO A 298 -3.49 21.25 6.06
C PRO A 298 -3.96 19.82 6.32
N PHE A 299 -3.14 19.02 7.01
CA PHE A 299 -3.49 17.63 7.33
C PHE A 299 -4.78 17.51 8.16
N ASP A 300 -5.02 18.42 9.10
CA ASP A 300 -6.25 18.43 9.91
C ASP A 300 -7.52 18.60 9.06
N GLU A 301 -7.42 19.34 7.95
CA GLU A 301 -8.52 19.49 6.99
C GLU A 301 -8.72 18.20 6.18
N GLN A 302 -7.65 17.52 5.76
CA GLN A 302 -7.73 16.20 5.11
C GLN A 302 -8.36 15.12 6.01
N VAL A 303 -8.20 15.25 7.32
CA VAL A 303 -8.85 14.37 8.30
C VAL A 303 -10.34 14.66 8.40
N THR A 304 -10.71 15.94 8.53
CA THR A 304 -12.06 16.37 8.92
C THR A 304 -12.99 16.69 7.76
N GLU A 305 -12.48 16.80 6.53
CA GLU A 305 -13.31 17.04 5.36
C GLU A 305 -14.35 15.92 5.16
N PRO A 306 -15.48 16.22 4.51
CA PRO A 306 -16.43 15.19 4.11
C PRO A 306 -15.74 14.10 3.29
N TYR A 307 -15.96 12.84 3.65
CA TYR A 307 -15.37 11.68 2.98
C TYR A 307 -13.83 11.58 3.11
N GLY A 308 -13.24 12.36 4.03
CA GLY A 308 -11.80 12.36 4.36
C GLY A 308 -11.36 11.19 5.25
N LEU A 309 -10.18 11.33 5.88
CA LEU A 309 -9.56 10.23 6.65
C LEU A 309 -10.40 9.79 7.86
N GLN A 310 -11.06 10.74 8.56
CA GLN A 310 -11.90 10.36 9.70
C GLN A 310 -13.15 9.59 9.24
N ALA A 311 -13.79 10.05 8.17
CA ALA A 311 -14.96 9.39 7.61
C ALA A 311 -14.62 7.95 7.15
N HIS A 312 -13.43 7.75 6.61
CA HIS A 312 -12.92 6.43 6.22
C HIS A 312 -12.83 5.45 7.41
N VAL A 313 -12.13 5.83 8.48
CA VAL A 313 -11.93 4.94 9.63
C VAL A 313 -13.23 4.70 10.40
N ASP A 314 -14.13 5.68 10.43
CA ASP A 314 -15.45 5.52 11.06
C ASP A 314 -16.36 4.61 10.24
N PHE A 315 -16.36 4.74 8.91
CA PHE A 315 -17.10 3.84 8.02
C PHE A 315 -16.59 2.40 8.13
N ALA A 316 -15.27 2.20 8.14
CA ALA A 316 -14.68 0.87 8.34
C ALA A 316 -15.11 0.26 9.69
N ARG A 317 -15.16 1.08 10.76
CA ARG A 317 -15.62 0.67 12.08
C ARG A 317 -17.11 0.31 12.07
N GLU A 318 -17.95 1.11 11.42
CA GLU A 318 -19.39 0.86 11.29
C GLU A 318 -19.68 -0.47 10.60
N HIS A 319 -18.90 -0.80 9.57
CA HIS A 319 -19.02 -2.05 8.82
C HIS A 319 -18.24 -3.23 9.41
N GLY A 320 -17.51 -3.03 10.53
CA GLY A 320 -16.72 -4.06 11.19
C GLY A 320 -15.56 -4.59 10.32
N LYS A 321 -14.96 -3.74 9.49
CA LYS A 321 -13.90 -4.10 8.53
C LYS A 321 -12.56 -3.44 8.88
N PRO A 322 -11.43 -4.10 8.58
CA PRO A 322 -10.12 -3.49 8.72
C PRO A 322 -9.92 -2.34 7.73
N VAL A 323 -9.03 -1.42 8.10
CA VAL A 323 -8.61 -0.28 7.29
C VAL A 323 -7.33 -0.63 6.51
N SER A 324 -7.15 -0.12 5.30
CA SER A 324 -5.87 -0.11 4.58
C SER A 324 -5.59 1.26 3.95
N TYR A 325 -4.33 1.46 3.55
CA TYR A 325 -3.91 2.57 2.68
C TYR A 325 -3.11 1.99 1.50
N PRO A 326 -3.78 1.53 0.43
CA PRO A 326 -3.11 0.96 -0.73
C PRO A 326 -2.21 1.96 -1.43
N GLU A 327 -2.57 3.24 -1.40
CA GLU A 327 -1.69 4.31 -1.85
C GLU A 327 -1.66 5.46 -0.85
N TRP A 328 -0.44 5.90 -0.52
CA TRP A 328 -0.28 7.22 0.08
C TRP A 328 1.08 7.81 -0.25
N GLY A 329 1.17 9.14 -0.26
CA GLY A 329 2.45 9.79 -0.54
C GLY A 329 2.36 11.29 -0.76
N LEU A 330 3.45 11.86 -1.25
CA LEU A 330 3.49 13.26 -1.68
C LEU A 330 2.87 13.37 -3.07
N PHE A 331 2.39 14.55 -3.41
CA PHE A 331 1.80 14.87 -4.70
C PHE A 331 1.88 16.37 -4.98
N ARG A 332 0.83 17.14 -4.70
CA ARG A 332 0.74 18.56 -5.12
C ARG A 332 1.52 19.51 -4.23
N ASN A 333 1.91 19.11 -3.03
CA ASN A 333 2.63 19.97 -2.08
C ASN A 333 4.15 19.71 -2.03
N GLY A 334 4.68 18.79 -2.85
CA GLY A 334 6.11 18.52 -2.98
C GLY A 334 6.75 18.00 -1.68
N ASP A 335 7.92 18.51 -1.32
CA ASP A 335 8.69 18.10 -0.13
C ASP A 335 8.00 18.44 1.21
N ASN A 336 6.98 17.67 1.57
CA ASN A 336 6.08 17.94 2.68
C ASN A 336 6.33 17.02 3.89
N ALA A 337 7.27 17.44 4.74
CA ALA A 337 7.61 16.72 5.96
C ALA A 337 6.48 16.67 7.01
N GLU A 338 5.58 17.64 7.02
CA GLU A 338 4.43 17.65 7.94
C GLU A 338 3.47 16.52 7.58
N TYR A 339 3.05 16.46 6.31
CA TYR A 339 2.16 15.40 5.84
C TYR A 339 2.73 14.01 6.12
N MET A 340 4.01 13.80 5.77
CA MET A 340 4.69 12.52 5.98
C MET A 340 4.64 12.07 7.45
N ARG A 341 4.95 12.98 8.39
CA ARG A 341 4.91 12.68 9.83
C ARG A 341 3.49 12.43 10.32
N ARG A 342 2.53 13.25 9.90
CA ARG A 342 1.13 13.17 10.35
C ARG A 342 0.43 11.92 9.83
N MET A 343 0.68 11.53 8.58
CA MET A 343 0.13 10.30 8.01
C MET A 343 0.70 9.05 8.68
N LEU A 344 2.02 9.03 8.99
CA LEU A 344 2.62 7.94 9.76
C LEU A 344 2.03 7.84 11.18
N ALA A 345 1.86 8.98 11.87
CA ALA A 345 1.22 9.01 13.18
C ALA A 345 -0.24 8.53 13.13
N TRP A 346 -0.99 8.94 12.10
CA TRP A 346 -2.36 8.50 11.85
C TRP A 346 -2.47 6.98 11.67
N MET A 347 -1.53 6.38 10.94
CA MET A 347 -1.46 4.93 10.76
C MET A 347 -1.03 4.19 12.02
N ASP A 348 -0.14 4.76 12.84
CA ASP A 348 0.21 4.18 14.15
C ASP A 348 -1.00 4.19 15.10
N GLU A 349 -1.84 5.23 15.06
CA GLU A 349 -3.07 5.34 15.85
C GLU A 349 -4.16 4.35 15.39
N HIS A 350 -4.48 4.36 14.10
CA HIS A 350 -5.61 3.61 13.54
C HIS A 350 -5.27 2.17 13.16
N ARG A 351 -3.97 1.83 13.14
CA ARG A 351 -3.44 0.49 12.91
C ARG A 351 -4.05 -0.21 11.69
N PRO A 352 -3.88 0.33 10.47
CA PRO A 352 -4.39 -0.33 9.27
C PRO A 352 -3.78 -1.74 9.13
N LEU A 353 -4.52 -2.63 8.50
CA LEU A 353 -4.04 -3.96 8.13
C LEU A 353 -2.74 -3.88 7.35
N TYR A 354 -2.68 -2.92 6.40
CA TYR A 354 -1.47 -2.60 5.68
C TYR A 354 -1.47 -1.15 5.15
N ASN A 355 -0.28 -0.65 4.79
CA ASN A 355 -0.13 0.57 4.02
C ASN A 355 1.04 0.46 3.02
N THR A 356 0.95 1.21 1.92
CA THR A 356 1.99 1.23 0.89
C THR A 356 2.26 2.66 0.43
N LEU A 357 3.51 3.09 0.64
CA LEU A 357 3.99 4.36 0.14
C LEU A 357 4.14 4.31 -1.39
N THR A 358 3.66 5.31 -2.09
CA THR A 358 3.87 5.42 -3.53
C THR A 358 5.15 6.21 -3.84
N ASP A 359 6.17 5.54 -4.40
CA ASP A 359 7.49 6.16 -4.66
C ASP A 359 7.85 6.19 -6.15
N TYR A 360 7.57 7.32 -6.79
CA TYR A 360 8.05 7.65 -8.12
C TYR A 360 8.23 9.17 -8.23
N CYS A 361 9.11 9.66 -9.10
CA CYS A 361 9.37 11.09 -9.18
C CYS A 361 8.32 11.83 -10.01
N PRO A 362 7.90 13.03 -9.55
CA PRO A 362 8.49 13.86 -8.49
C PRO A 362 7.95 13.64 -7.05
N HIS A 363 7.22 12.56 -6.80
CA HIS A 363 6.37 12.36 -5.61
C HIS A 363 6.96 11.44 -4.52
N GLY A 364 7.95 10.63 -4.83
CA GLY A 364 8.58 9.70 -3.90
C GLY A 364 9.47 10.37 -2.84
N VAL A 365 9.75 9.65 -1.75
CA VAL A 365 10.68 10.08 -0.69
C VAL A 365 12.02 9.35 -0.73
N TRP A 366 12.11 8.23 -1.44
CA TRP A 366 13.33 7.44 -1.55
C TRP A 366 14.04 7.68 -2.87
N THR A 367 13.34 7.56 -4.01
CA THR A 367 13.98 7.70 -5.33
C THR A 367 14.10 9.15 -5.81
N CYS A 368 13.48 10.10 -5.12
CA CYS A 368 13.39 11.49 -5.56
C CYS A 368 14.21 12.42 -4.66
N ALA A 369 15.25 13.01 -5.25
CA ALA A 369 16.16 13.91 -4.56
C ALA A 369 15.51 15.23 -4.11
N ASP A 370 14.41 15.63 -4.76
CA ASP A 370 13.72 16.90 -4.52
C ASP A 370 12.84 16.89 -3.25
N ASN A 371 12.69 15.75 -2.58
CA ASN A 371 11.89 15.61 -1.35
C ASN A 371 12.73 15.29 -0.08
N PRO A 372 13.82 16.02 0.21
CA PRO A 372 14.77 15.63 1.25
C PRO A 372 14.24 15.80 2.68
N ARG A 373 13.27 16.70 2.95
CA ARG A 373 12.69 16.84 4.29
C ARG A 373 11.73 15.69 4.59
N ALA A 374 10.86 15.35 3.65
CA ALA A 374 9.96 14.21 3.77
C ALA A 374 10.73 12.88 3.85
N ALA A 375 11.78 12.70 3.04
CA ALA A 375 12.68 11.56 3.11
C ALA A 375 13.31 11.36 4.51
N ARG A 376 13.78 12.45 5.13
CA ARG A 376 14.34 12.40 6.49
C ARG A 376 13.30 11.97 7.52
N VAL A 377 12.07 12.47 7.43
CA VAL A 377 10.97 12.05 8.31
C VAL A 377 10.69 10.56 8.15
N TYR A 378 10.45 10.12 6.91
CA TYR A 378 10.12 8.73 6.62
C TYR A 378 11.20 7.77 7.13
N ARG A 379 12.47 8.05 6.83
CA ARG A 379 13.60 7.26 7.32
C ARG A 379 13.70 7.28 8.84
N SER A 380 13.56 8.44 9.48
CA SER A 380 13.66 8.54 10.95
C SER A 380 12.61 7.74 11.71
N LEU A 381 11.42 7.56 11.12
CA LEU A 381 10.29 6.88 11.76
C LEU A 381 10.20 5.39 11.42
N LEU A 382 10.76 4.95 10.29
CA LEU A 382 10.63 3.57 9.82
C LEU A 382 11.94 2.78 9.76
N SER A 383 13.10 3.41 9.93
CA SER A 383 14.39 2.71 9.97
C SER A 383 14.41 1.62 11.05
N GLY A 384 14.84 0.41 10.68
CA GLY A 384 14.97 -0.74 11.58
C GLY A 384 13.64 -1.30 12.12
N ARG A 385 12.49 -0.84 11.62
CA ARG A 385 11.18 -1.32 12.07
C ARG A 385 10.99 -2.79 11.67
N THR A 386 10.90 -3.66 12.67
CA THR A 386 10.77 -5.12 12.51
C THR A 386 9.58 -5.69 13.28
N ASP A 387 8.75 -4.83 13.87
CA ASP A 387 7.63 -5.25 14.72
C ASP A 387 6.65 -6.15 13.95
N ARG A 388 6.55 -7.40 14.41
CA ARG A 388 5.62 -8.41 13.90
C ARG A 388 4.36 -8.46 14.76
N PRO A 389 3.16 -8.57 14.17
CA PRO A 389 1.93 -8.86 14.91
C PRO A 389 2.12 -10.11 15.77
N GLY A 390 1.98 -9.96 17.09
CA GLY A 390 2.02 -11.08 18.03
C GLY A 390 3.35 -11.33 18.74
N THR A 391 4.34 -10.43 18.68
CA THR A 391 5.47 -10.49 19.62
C THR A 391 5.14 -9.56 20.79
N PRO A 392 4.81 -10.07 22.00
CA PRO A 392 4.73 -9.21 23.17
C PRO A 392 6.11 -8.60 23.36
N GLN A 393 6.24 -7.29 23.14
CA GLN A 393 7.38 -6.57 23.69
C GLN A 393 7.22 -6.67 25.21
N SER A 394 7.95 -7.61 25.81
CA SER A 394 8.12 -7.64 27.26
C SER A 394 8.67 -6.27 27.65
N PRO A 395 7.99 -5.47 28.48
CA PRO A 395 8.55 -4.19 28.89
C PRO A 395 9.91 -4.48 29.50
N ALA A 396 10.93 -3.75 29.04
CA ALA A 396 12.28 -3.85 29.59
C ALA A 396 12.15 -3.79 31.12
N PRO A 397 12.79 -4.70 31.88
CA PRO A 397 12.68 -4.67 33.33
C PRO A 397 13.20 -3.32 33.81
N VAL A 398 12.28 -2.52 34.37
CA VAL A 398 12.62 -1.30 35.09
C VAL A 398 13.64 -1.72 36.16
N PRO A 399 14.87 -1.18 36.17
CA PRO A 399 15.84 -1.56 37.18
C PRO A 399 15.27 -1.22 38.56
N THR A 400 14.96 -2.27 39.33
CA THR A 400 14.53 -2.15 40.72
C THR A 400 15.63 -1.41 41.50
N PRO A 401 15.33 -0.29 42.16
CA PRO A 401 16.32 0.36 43.00
C PRO A 401 16.78 -0.61 44.11
N PRO A 402 18.09 -0.66 44.44
CA PRO A 402 18.58 -1.57 45.46
C PRO A 402 17.92 -1.26 46.82
N PRO A 403 17.63 -2.28 47.64
CA PRO A 403 16.97 -2.09 48.92
C PRO A 403 17.81 -1.18 49.83
N THR A 404 17.17 -0.14 50.37
CA THR A 404 17.78 0.83 51.28
C THR A 404 18.24 0.12 52.56
N ALA A 405 19.53 0.27 52.90
CA ALA A 405 20.10 -0.27 54.13
C ALA A 405 19.43 0.36 55.37
N PRO A 406 19.22 -0.41 56.46
CA PRO A 406 18.61 0.10 57.69
C PRO A 406 19.46 1.19 58.36
N PRO A 407 18.84 2.18 59.03
CA PRO A 407 19.57 3.30 59.64
C PRO A 407 20.48 2.83 60.78
N ALA A 408 21.66 3.45 60.87
CA ALA A 408 22.67 3.14 61.89
C ALA A 408 22.22 3.53 63.31
N PRO A 409 22.60 2.76 64.35
CA PRO A 409 22.23 3.05 65.74
C PRO A 409 22.91 4.33 66.27
N VAL A 410 22.14 5.15 66.97
CA VAL A 410 22.55 6.45 67.52
C VAL A 410 23.55 6.26 68.68
N GLY A 411 24.67 7.00 68.65
CA GLY A 411 25.68 6.99 69.73
C GLY A 411 26.91 6.10 69.49
N CYS A 412 27.17 5.70 68.24
CA CYS A 412 28.40 5.02 67.83
C CYS A 412 29.18 5.93 66.86
N THR A 413 30.43 6.26 67.18
CA THR A 413 31.31 6.95 66.22
C THR A 413 31.98 5.89 65.34
N PRO A 414 31.77 5.89 64.02
CA PRO A 414 32.41 4.93 63.13
C PRO A 414 33.93 5.09 63.16
N LEU A 415 34.66 3.99 63.25
CA LEU A 415 36.10 4.01 62.99
C LEU A 415 36.33 3.79 61.50
N ASP A 416 37.01 4.73 60.86
CA ASP A 416 37.51 4.54 59.51
C ASP A 416 38.85 3.80 59.58
N LEU A 417 38.81 2.49 59.32
CA LEU A 417 39.98 1.60 59.31
C LEU A 417 40.45 1.27 57.89
N GLY A 418 39.95 1.99 56.87
CA GLY A 418 40.28 1.81 55.47
C GLY A 418 39.56 0.65 54.78
N GLU A 419 39.39 0.77 53.46
CA GLU A 419 38.54 -0.13 52.64
C GLU A 419 38.93 -1.61 52.65
N TRP A 420 40.18 -1.93 53.00
CA TRP A 420 40.63 -3.32 53.07
C TRP A 420 39.96 -4.08 54.22
N PHE A 421 39.74 -3.42 55.36
CA PHE A 421 39.15 -4.06 56.54
C PHE A 421 37.63 -4.32 56.37
N GLU A 422 36.91 -3.38 55.73
CA GLU A 422 35.46 -3.52 55.48
C GLU A 422 35.13 -4.66 54.51
N ARG A 423 36.02 -4.89 53.52
CA ARG A 423 35.86 -5.93 52.50
C ARG A 423 35.95 -7.35 53.07
N TRP A 424 36.73 -7.55 54.13
CA TRP A 424 36.95 -8.90 54.69
C TRP A 424 35.94 -9.27 55.78
N TYR A 425 35.45 -8.29 56.55
CA TYR A 425 34.59 -8.56 57.71
C TYR A 425 33.13 -8.15 57.53
N GLY A 426 32.78 -7.44 56.44
CA GLY A 426 31.39 -7.17 56.02
C GLY A 426 30.58 -6.30 56.97
N ARG A 427 31.22 -5.61 57.93
CA ARG A 427 30.59 -4.70 58.90
C ARG A 427 31.57 -3.63 59.35
N LYS A 428 31.06 -2.40 59.54
CA LYS A 428 31.82 -1.28 60.11
C LYS A 428 31.89 -1.45 61.63
N LEU A 429 33.11 -1.40 62.18
CA LEU A 429 33.31 -1.36 63.63
C LEU A 429 33.11 0.07 64.11
N CYS A 430 32.44 0.23 65.25
CA CYS A 430 32.25 1.53 65.86
C CYS A 430 32.56 1.46 67.36
N LEU A 431 33.21 2.50 67.87
CA LEU A 431 33.57 2.61 69.28
C LEU A 431 32.54 3.46 70.01
N ARG A 432 32.17 3.01 71.22
CA ARG A 432 31.30 3.75 72.13
C ARG A 432 32.15 4.23 73.31
N LEU A 433 32.49 5.51 73.33
CA LEU A 433 33.22 6.13 74.43
C LEU A 433 32.22 6.55 75.52
N GLY A 434 32.22 5.83 76.65
CA GLY A 434 31.51 6.22 77.86
C GLY A 434 32.35 7.15 78.74
N PRO A 435 31.74 8.02 79.57
CA PRO A 435 32.48 8.93 80.43
C PRO A 435 33.27 8.19 81.52
N LEU A 436 34.48 8.68 81.83
CA LEU A 436 35.29 8.23 82.96
C LEU A 436 34.56 8.51 84.29
N PRO A 437 34.63 7.62 85.29
CA PRO A 437 33.91 7.79 86.54
C PRO A 437 34.58 8.84 87.43
N GLY A 438 33.88 9.96 87.63
CA GLY A 438 33.97 10.80 88.82
C GLY A 438 34.94 11.98 88.77
N THR A 439 34.37 13.19 88.83
CA THR A 439 34.60 14.16 89.91
C THR A 439 33.43 15.12 89.98
N ARG A 440 33.06 15.46 91.21
CA ARG A 440 32.06 16.48 91.58
C ARG A 440 32.50 17.88 91.20
#